data_AF-A0A1C0VFF0-F1
#
_entry.id   AF-A0A1C0VFF0-F1
#
_cell.length_a   1.000
_cell.length_b   1.000
_cell.length_c   1.000
_cell.angle_alpha   90.00
_cell.angle_beta   90.00
_cell.angle_gamma   90.00
#
_symmetry.space_group_name_H-M   'P 1'
#
loop_
_entity.id
_entity.type
_entity.pdbx_description
1 polymer ?
#
loop_
_entity_poly.entity_id
_entity_poly.type
_entity_poly.pdbx_seq_one_letter_code
_entity_poly.pdbx_strand_id
1 'polypeptide(L)'
;MNRSVRLIQPAASPVLVMAKVRHTVSPAAPWKRAASLSLSVAALLTLGGAIALVTTGFAVGVRSIVDPEAAAWLDQWLPATGGITPRDLKTVAQLRAELTKGNQRMGEIVPLGRQWLVATVRQQQPNCTAGPQCWPIVQLRAYQAPNPEPQGDRPLAYRLTTTLDLEGPPESLVLAPLVKAGVATSGSTDPLPLMAVQGLKGGPAGGGWLTVSGQLPRSNQQLRYGVIVHLNISRLGRPGHLSVQGQWSSPKDRSPVWESITGNREPELIVDQSATDAPDLAIYRAIPSGFAPDPVSLEPIVLTEPLLRSTDLTDLAQYQEALKLVKLELWSPALSKLQPLRDRLVNRSLVWDDRVQAQYDALRYHADLARVRADSPQKDIPSQILADLGDSRWQRALDRFAQASLGDQTTVVRWLRSAEGEKLERQVNLVLQFAPNQASVMFWKATTLAARQGRPAAIAWYRSQPGQSVEWDQRIDRWLAQVATVPR
;
A
#
# COMPACT_ATOMS: atom_id res chain seq x y z
N MET A 1 -30.40 -18.54 -52.17
CA MET A 1 -30.99 -18.29 -53.50
C MET A 1 -31.53 -16.87 -53.54
N ASN A 2 -30.93 -15.96 -54.31
CA ASN A 2 -31.66 -15.10 -55.26
C ASN A 2 -30.67 -14.27 -56.11
N ARG A 3 -30.90 -14.24 -57.43
CA ARG A 3 -30.13 -13.47 -58.42
C ARG A 3 -31.05 -12.42 -59.04
N SER A 4 -30.52 -11.20 -59.24
CA SER A 4 -30.99 -10.17 -60.19
C SER A 4 -29.78 -9.25 -60.41
N VAL A 5 -28.97 -9.30 -61.47
CA VAL A 5 -29.23 -9.40 -62.93
C VAL A 5 -30.07 -8.23 -63.45
N ARG A 6 -29.37 -7.22 -64.00
CA ARG A 6 -29.90 -6.39 -65.10
C ARG A 6 -28.97 -6.44 -66.31
N LEU A 7 -29.59 -6.79 -67.43
CA LEU A 7 -29.12 -6.89 -68.81
C LEU A 7 -29.86 -5.79 -69.61
N ILE A 8 -29.44 -5.23 -70.74
CA ILE A 8 -28.24 -5.27 -71.61
C ILE A 8 -28.28 -3.91 -72.37
N GLN A 9 -27.18 -3.37 -72.95
CA GLN A 9 -27.12 -2.92 -74.37
C GLN A 9 -25.76 -2.30 -74.77
N PRO A 10 -25.37 -2.34 -76.07
CA PRO A 10 -23.95 -2.43 -76.45
C PRO A 10 -23.46 -1.48 -77.58
N ALA A 11 -22.16 -1.57 -77.84
CA ALA A 11 -21.48 -1.45 -79.14
C ALA A 11 -21.75 -0.25 -80.08
N ALA A 12 -20.69 0.55 -80.33
CA ALA A 12 -20.42 1.15 -81.63
C ALA A 12 -18.92 1.47 -81.83
N SER A 13 -18.27 0.67 -82.66
CA SER A 13 -17.03 0.93 -83.45
C SER A 13 -17.17 0.07 -84.72
N PRO A 14 -16.55 0.39 -85.87
CA PRO A 14 -15.52 1.42 -86.12
C PRO A 14 -15.81 2.34 -87.33
N VAL A 15 -14.93 3.30 -87.60
CA VAL A 15 -14.66 3.74 -88.99
C VAL A 15 -13.14 3.83 -89.20
N LEU A 16 -12.65 3.04 -90.17
CA LEU A 16 -11.29 3.14 -90.70
C LEU A 16 -11.25 4.29 -91.72
N VAL A 17 -10.25 5.17 -91.62
CA VAL A 17 -9.80 5.97 -92.78
C VAL A 17 -8.28 5.85 -92.89
N MET A 18 -7.83 5.06 -93.87
CA MET A 18 -6.45 5.13 -94.34
C MET A 18 -6.31 6.30 -95.30
N ALA A 19 -5.35 7.18 -95.06
CA ALA A 19 -4.28 7.51 -96.03
C ALA A 19 -3.50 8.77 -95.59
N LYS A 20 -2.19 8.63 -95.36
CA LYS A 20 -1.16 8.88 -96.39
C LYS A 20 0.20 9.08 -95.71
N VAL A 21 0.98 8.00 -95.63
CA VAL A 21 2.37 8.08 -95.17
C VAL A 21 3.18 8.94 -96.13
N ARG A 22 3.84 9.98 -95.62
CA ARG A 22 5.02 10.57 -96.25
C ARG A 22 6.21 10.28 -95.36
N HIS A 23 7.17 9.53 -95.88
CA HIS A 23 8.47 9.40 -95.24
C HIS A 23 9.26 10.69 -95.43
N THR A 24 9.60 11.35 -94.33
CA THR A 24 10.68 12.34 -94.27
C THR A 24 11.68 11.86 -93.24
N VAL A 25 12.77 11.24 -93.71
CA VAL A 25 13.95 10.97 -92.89
C VAL A 25 14.63 12.31 -92.62
N SER A 26 14.67 12.73 -91.36
CA SER A 26 15.45 13.90 -90.92
C SER A 26 16.63 13.45 -90.04
N PRO A 27 17.81 14.08 -90.16
CA PRO A 27 19.02 13.62 -89.49
C PRO A 27 18.92 13.77 -87.97
N ALA A 28 19.52 12.83 -87.24
CA ALA A 28 19.55 12.86 -85.78
C ALA A 28 20.47 13.99 -85.27
N ALA A 29 19.87 15.09 -84.83
CA ALA A 29 20.62 16.23 -84.28
C ALA A 29 21.26 15.89 -82.92
N PRO A 30 22.54 16.25 -82.67
CA PRO A 30 23.34 15.73 -81.55
C PRO A 30 22.91 16.22 -80.15
N TRP A 31 22.09 17.28 -80.05
CA TRP A 31 21.67 17.87 -78.78
C TRP A 31 20.91 16.93 -77.83
N LYS A 32 20.24 15.89 -78.34
CA LYS A 32 19.45 14.96 -77.50
C LYS A 32 20.28 14.11 -76.52
N ARG A 33 21.60 13.98 -76.71
CA ARG A 33 22.49 13.24 -75.77
C ARG A 33 23.01 14.09 -74.60
N ALA A 34 22.98 15.42 -74.71
CA ALA A 34 23.34 16.31 -73.59
C ALA A 34 22.21 16.44 -72.55
N ALA A 35 20.95 16.39 -73.01
CA ALA A 35 19.77 16.45 -72.15
C ALA A 35 19.55 15.17 -71.29
N SER A 36 20.01 14.00 -71.74
CA SER A 36 19.84 12.74 -70.99
C SER A 36 20.81 12.58 -69.82
N LEU A 37 22.00 13.18 -69.90
CA LEU A 37 23.00 13.14 -68.82
C LEU A 37 22.66 14.10 -67.67
N SER A 38 22.15 15.29 -67.99
CA SER A 38 21.69 16.27 -67.00
C SER A 38 20.48 15.81 -66.19
N LEU A 39 19.48 15.18 -66.83
CA LEU A 39 18.35 14.57 -66.09
C LEU A 39 18.79 13.45 -65.14
N SER A 40 19.79 12.64 -65.52
CA SER A 40 20.25 11.50 -64.72
C SER A 40 20.97 11.94 -63.44
N VAL A 41 21.81 12.99 -63.54
CA VAL A 41 22.48 13.59 -62.38
C VAL A 41 21.48 14.30 -61.47
N ALA A 42 20.51 15.03 -62.03
CA ALA A 42 19.44 15.65 -61.25
C ALA A 42 18.60 14.59 -60.50
N ALA A 43 18.22 13.50 -61.17
CA ALA A 43 17.49 12.39 -60.55
C ALA A 43 18.27 11.77 -59.38
N LEU A 44 19.56 11.44 -59.58
CA LEU A 44 20.42 10.90 -58.52
C LEU A 44 20.60 11.87 -57.33
N LEU A 45 20.74 13.17 -57.58
CA LEU A 45 20.80 14.18 -56.51
C LEU A 45 19.47 14.31 -55.76
N THR A 46 18.32 14.26 -56.44
CA THR A 46 17.00 14.27 -55.77
C THR A 46 16.75 13.00 -54.97
N LEU A 47 17.15 11.82 -55.46
CA LEU A 47 16.99 10.55 -54.75
C LEU A 47 17.93 10.47 -53.52
N GLY A 48 19.20 10.88 -53.69
CA GLY A 48 20.16 10.96 -52.60
C GLY A 48 19.75 11.97 -51.52
N GLY A 49 19.25 13.15 -51.94
CA GLY A 49 18.69 14.15 -51.04
C GLY A 49 17.47 13.65 -50.27
N ALA A 50 16.55 12.94 -50.93
CA ALA A 50 15.38 12.33 -50.27
C ALA A 50 15.78 11.26 -49.25
N ILE A 51 16.74 10.38 -49.58
CA ILE A 51 17.24 9.36 -48.66
C ILE A 51 17.95 10.02 -47.46
N ALA A 52 18.77 11.04 -47.69
CA ALA A 52 19.42 11.80 -46.63
C ALA A 52 18.42 12.52 -45.71
N LEU A 53 17.34 13.11 -46.27
CA LEU A 53 16.27 13.72 -45.49
C LEU A 53 15.50 12.71 -44.66
N VAL A 54 15.18 11.53 -45.21
CA VAL A 54 14.48 10.47 -44.47
C VAL A 54 15.35 9.86 -43.37
N THR A 55 16.63 9.58 -43.63
CA THR A 55 17.53 9.03 -42.59
C THR A 55 17.86 10.06 -41.51
N THR A 56 18.06 11.33 -41.88
CA THR A 56 18.26 12.41 -40.90
C THR A 56 16.99 12.66 -40.10
N GLY A 57 15.82 12.71 -40.74
CA GLY A 57 14.53 12.85 -40.07
C GLY A 57 14.20 11.69 -39.13
N PHE A 58 14.52 10.45 -39.52
CA PHE A 58 14.37 9.28 -38.65
C PHE A 58 15.37 9.30 -37.49
N ALA A 59 16.64 9.63 -37.73
CA ALA A 59 17.65 9.74 -36.68
C ALA A 59 17.33 10.87 -35.68
N VAL A 60 16.84 12.01 -36.16
CA VAL A 60 16.33 13.11 -35.31
C VAL A 60 15.09 12.64 -34.56
N GLY A 61 14.11 12.01 -35.22
CA GLY A 61 12.89 11.51 -34.55
C GLY A 61 13.17 10.48 -33.44
N VAL A 62 14.02 9.48 -33.71
CA VAL A 62 14.47 8.51 -32.70
C VAL A 62 15.22 9.22 -31.57
N ARG A 63 16.11 10.17 -31.90
CA ARG A 63 16.84 10.93 -30.88
C ARG A 63 15.92 11.81 -30.03
N SER A 64 14.93 12.47 -30.61
CA SER A 64 13.93 13.28 -29.90
C SER A 64 12.99 12.45 -29.01
N ILE A 65 12.79 11.17 -29.31
CA ILE A 65 12.04 10.24 -28.44
C ILE A 65 12.89 9.77 -27.26
N VAL A 66 14.20 9.58 -27.45
CA VAL A 66 15.13 9.06 -26.44
C VAL A 66 15.71 10.17 -25.55
N ASP A 67 15.93 11.35 -26.11
CA ASP A 67 16.49 12.54 -25.47
C ASP A 67 15.88 13.81 -26.12
N PRO A 68 14.71 14.28 -25.64
CA PRO A 68 14.08 15.48 -26.18
C PRO A 68 14.87 16.77 -25.91
N GLU A 69 15.79 16.79 -24.94
CA GLU A 69 16.58 18.00 -24.62
C GLU A 69 17.70 18.24 -25.65
N ALA A 70 18.20 17.19 -26.31
CA ALA A 70 19.14 17.31 -27.43
C ALA A 70 18.57 18.04 -28.67
N ALA A 71 17.26 18.29 -28.73
CA ALA A 71 16.58 18.96 -29.83
C ALA A 71 16.33 20.47 -29.62
N ALA A 72 16.87 21.09 -28.55
CA ALA A 72 16.61 22.50 -28.18
C ALA A 72 16.90 23.56 -29.27
N TRP A 73 17.58 23.21 -30.37
CA TRP A 73 17.76 24.10 -31.52
C TRP A 73 16.49 24.24 -32.40
N LEU A 74 15.56 23.28 -32.35
CA LEU A 74 14.29 23.29 -33.08
C LEU A 74 13.25 24.25 -32.48
N ASP A 75 13.40 24.64 -31.21
CA ASP A 75 12.53 25.62 -30.52
C ASP A 75 12.53 27.01 -31.19
N GLN A 76 13.53 27.32 -32.03
CA GLN A 76 13.58 28.57 -32.79
C GLN A 76 12.69 28.55 -34.05
N TRP A 77 12.26 27.37 -34.52
CA TRP A 77 11.56 27.19 -35.80
C TRP A 77 10.15 26.59 -35.64
N LEU A 78 9.78 26.14 -34.44
CA LEU A 78 8.46 25.59 -34.13
C LEU A 78 7.59 26.61 -33.37
N PRO A 79 6.29 26.76 -33.70
CA PRO A 79 5.40 27.67 -33.01
C PRO A 79 5.01 27.15 -31.61
N ALA A 80 5.83 27.49 -30.60
CA ALA A 80 5.53 27.41 -29.16
C ALA A 80 4.92 26.09 -28.64
N THR A 81 5.27 24.94 -29.22
CA THR A 81 4.91 23.62 -28.67
C THR A 81 5.93 23.13 -27.65
N GLY A 82 5.85 23.65 -26.41
CA GLY A 82 6.44 23.00 -25.23
C GLY A 82 7.96 23.14 -25.02
N GLY A 83 8.66 23.97 -25.81
CA GLY A 83 10.09 24.25 -25.63
C GLY A 83 10.41 24.79 -24.23
N ILE A 84 11.43 24.22 -23.58
CA ILE A 84 11.76 24.51 -22.17
C ILE A 84 12.48 25.85 -22.10
N THR A 85 11.80 26.89 -21.60
CA THR A 85 12.49 28.16 -21.35
C THR A 85 13.30 28.09 -20.05
N PRO A 86 14.53 28.66 -20.00
CA PRO A 86 15.27 28.79 -18.75
C PRO A 86 14.59 29.63 -17.66
N ARG A 87 13.42 30.23 -17.94
CA ARG A 87 12.62 31.01 -16.98
C ARG A 87 11.83 30.12 -16.00
N ASP A 88 11.65 28.85 -16.31
CA ASP A 88 10.83 27.92 -15.52
C ASP A 88 11.64 27.15 -14.45
N LEU A 89 12.96 27.31 -14.44
CA LEU A 89 13.86 26.75 -13.42
C LEU A 89 14.05 27.73 -12.26
N LYS A 90 13.76 27.28 -11.04
CA LYS A 90 13.82 28.09 -9.82
C LYS A 90 14.68 27.42 -8.76
N THR A 91 15.56 28.18 -8.12
CA THR A 91 16.32 27.70 -6.95
C THR A 91 15.41 27.55 -5.73
N VAL A 92 15.82 26.77 -4.72
CA VAL A 92 15.07 26.62 -3.47
C VAL A 92 14.77 27.97 -2.79
N ALA A 93 15.67 28.94 -2.89
CA ALA A 93 15.45 30.30 -2.37
C ALA A 93 14.32 31.03 -3.13
N GLN A 94 14.29 30.92 -4.47
CA GLN A 94 13.24 31.51 -5.30
C GLN A 94 11.88 30.84 -5.08
N LEU A 95 11.85 29.50 -4.95
CA LEU A 95 10.63 28.75 -4.61
C LEU A 95 10.04 29.18 -3.27
N ARG A 96 10.89 29.39 -2.26
CA ARG A 96 10.45 29.89 -0.95
C ARG A 96 9.90 31.31 -1.04
N ALA A 97 10.56 32.20 -1.78
CA ALA A 97 10.10 33.57 -1.97
C ALA A 97 8.77 33.67 -2.74
N GLU A 98 8.57 32.82 -3.76
CA GLU A 98 7.32 32.75 -4.53
C GLU A 98 6.13 32.30 -3.67
N LEU A 99 6.33 31.26 -2.86
CA LEU A 99 5.31 30.66 -2.01
C LEU A 99 4.98 31.45 -0.74
N THR A 100 5.71 32.53 -0.43
CA THR A 100 5.48 33.36 0.78
C THR A 100 4.56 34.56 0.48
N LYS A 101 3.61 34.41 -0.45
CA LYS A 101 2.64 35.45 -0.84
C LYS A 101 1.22 35.05 -0.44
N GLY A 102 0.55 35.90 0.34
CA GLY A 102 -0.82 35.69 0.81
C GLY A 102 -0.91 34.75 2.02
N ASN A 103 -2.04 34.04 2.17
CA ASN A 103 -2.31 33.16 3.32
C ASN A 103 -1.62 31.78 3.21
N GLN A 104 -0.63 31.65 2.33
CA GLN A 104 0.15 30.44 2.11
C GLN A 104 1.65 30.69 2.35
N ARG A 105 2.37 29.64 2.74
CA ARG A 105 3.84 29.64 2.90
C ARG A 105 4.44 28.30 2.55
N MET A 106 5.69 28.29 2.06
CA MET A 106 6.46 27.06 1.90
C MET A 106 6.84 26.50 3.28
N GLY A 107 6.61 25.20 3.51
CA GLY A 107 7.01 24.50 4.73
C GLY A 107 8.32 23.72 4.56
N GLU A 108 8.37 22.51 5.13
CA GLU A 108 9.46 21.55 4.88
C GLU A 108 9.64 21.22 3.41
N ILE A 109 10.89 20.85 3.07
CA ILE A 109 11.29 20.27 1.80
C ILE A 109 11.93 18.91 2.10
N VAL A 110 11.45 17.85 1.44
CA VAL A 110 11.99 16.49 1.57
C VAL A 110 12.67 16.10 0.25
N PRO A 111 13.99 15.86 0.24
CA PRO A 111 14.68 15.33 -0.94
C PRO A 111 14.34 13.85 -1.15
N LEU A 112 14.09 13.48 -2.41
CA LEU A 112 13.79 12.13 -2.86
C LEU A 112 14.86 11.68 -3.86
N GLY A 113 15.98 11.19 -3.34
CA GLY A 113 17.17 10.92 -4.13
C GLY A 113 17.92 12.20 -4.50
N ARG A 114 18.60 12.21 -5.66
CA ARG A 114 19.46 13.34 -6.10
C ARG A 114 18.75 14.40 -6.92
N GLN A 115 17.74 14.02 -7.71
CA GLN A 115 17.13 14.89 -8.73
C GLN A 115 15.71 15.34 -8.39
N TRP A 116 15.12 14.85 -7.29
CA TRP A 116 13.75 15.18 -6.90
C TRP A 116 13.70 15.73 -5.49
N LEU A 117 12.81 16.71 -5.29
CA LEU A 117 12.38 17.14 -3.97
C LEU A 117 10.86 17.32 -3.95
N VAL A 118 10.27 17.17 -2.77
CA VAL A 118 8.88 17.52 -2.52
C VAL A 118 8.84 18.62 -1.47
N ALA A 119 8.22 19.74 -1.82
CA ALA A 119 7.96 20.84 -0.90
C ALA A 119 6.52 20.79 -0.40
N THR A 120 6.32 21.18 0.84
CA THR A 120 5.00 21.41 1.42
C THR A 120 4.56 22.86 1.20
N VAL A 121 3.28 23.05 0.92
CA VAL A 121 2.58 24.33 1.03
C VAL A 121 1.69 24.26 2.25
N ARG A 122 1.90 25.21 3.17
CA ARG A 122 1.09 25.39 4.38
C ARG A 122 0.16 26.57 4.19
N GLN A 123 -1.07 26.47 4.70
CA GLN A 123 -2.07 27.54 4.63
C GLN A 123 -2.56 27.92 6.01
N GLN A 124 -2.79 29.22 6.25
CA GLN A 124 -3.33 29.68 7.53
C GLN A 124 -4.80 29.26 7.68
N GLN A 125 -5.14 28.63 8.80
CA GLN A 125 -6.54 28.36 9.15
C GLN A 125 -7.30 29.65 9.54
N PRO A 126 -8.57 29.80 9.12
CA PRO A 126 -9.42 30.89 9.60
C PRO A 126 -9.48 30.94 11.12
N ASN A 127 -9.51 32.15 11.70
CA ASN A 127 -9.60 32.39 13.14
C ASN A 127 -8.46 31.80 14.01
N CYS A 128 -7.38 31.29 13.41
CA CYS A 128 -6.24 30.76 14.14
C CYS A 128 -5.12 31.82 14.25
N THR A 129 -4.95 32.37 15.45
CA THR A 129 -4.14 33.57 15.71
C THR A 129 -2.65 33.30 15.98
N ALA A 130 -2.28 32.16 16.58
CA ALA A 130 -0.89 31.80 16.83
C ALA A 130 -0.67 30.29 17.02
N GLY A 131 0.46 29.79 16.52
CA GLY A 131 0.96 28.42 16.74
C GLY A 131 1.24 27.64 15.46
N PRO A 132 2.08 26.58 15.51
CA PRO A 132 2.34 25.73 14.36
C PRO A 132 1.07 25.08 13.80
N GLN A 133 0.13 24.68 14.67
CA GLN A 133 -1.16 24.09 14.33
C GLN A 133 -2.06 24.98 13.45
N CYS A 134 -1.85 26.30 13.46
CA CYS A 134 -2.57 27.22 12.57
C CYS A 134 -2.15 27.14 11.10
N TRP A 135 -1.11 26.36 10.77
CA TRP A 135 -0.52 26.26 9.45
C TRP A 135 -0.39 24.79 8.98
N PRO A 136 -1.52 24.07 8.82
CA PRO A 136 -1.52 22.73 8.23
C PRO A 136 -0.92 22.73 6.83
N ILE A 137 -0.32 21.60 6.46
CA ILE A 137 0.07 21.26 5.10
C ILE A 137 -1.21 20.96 4.33
N VAL A 138 -1.47 21.73 3.28
CA VAL A 138 -2.68 21.59 2.43
C VAL A 138 -2.35 21.12 1.01
N GLN A 139 -1.08 21.16 0.61
CA GLN A 139 -0.65 20.74 -0.72
C GLN A 139 0.83 20.33 -0.69
N LEU A 140 1.17 19.32 -1.50
CA LEU A 140 2.54 18.98 -1.87
C LEU A 140 2.84 19.45 -3.29
N ARG A 141 4.11 19.80 -3.51
CA ARG A 141 4.64 20.14 -4.84
C ARG A 141 5.92 19.35 -5.07
N ALA A 142 5.93 18.48 -6.07
CA ALA A 142 7.13 17.77 -6.49
C ALA A 142 7.88 18.57 -7.55
N TYR A 143 9.19 18.69 -7.38
CA TYR A 143 10.07 19.40 -8.27
C TYR A 143 11.21 18.50 -8.73
N GLN A 144 11.62 18.68 -9.98
CA GLN A 144 12.70 17.93 -10.62
C GLN A 144 13.85 18.87 -11.01
N ALA A 145 15.08 18.46 -10.70
CA ALA A 145 16.30 19.10 -11.19
C ALA A 145 16.63 18.66 -12.64
N PRO A 146 17.27 19.50 -13.45
CA PRO A 146 17.80 19.12 -14.76
C PRO A 146 18.68 17.87 -14.71
N ASN A 147 18.68 17.09 -15.80
CA ASN A 147 19.53 15.92 -15.98
C ASN A 147 20.19 16.00 -17.37
N PRO A 148 21.52 16.23 -17.48
CA PRO A 148 22.51 16.18 -16.41
C PRO A 148 22.44 17.35 -15.41
N GLU A 149 22.95 17.10 -14.20
CA GLU A 149 23.12 18.11 -13.17
C GLU A 149 24.11 19.20 -13.65
N PRO A 150 23.84 20.50 -13.40
CA PRO A 150 24.72 21.58 -13.85
C PRO A 150 26.14 21.43 -13.29
N GLN A 151 27.14 21.51 -14.17
CA GLN A 151 28.55 21.41 -13.78
C GLN A 151 29.06 22.73 -13.17
N GLY A 152 29.89 22.62 -12.12
CA GLY A 152 30.47 23.75 -11.37
C GLY A 152 29.58 24.28 -10.23
N ASP A 153 29.99 25.38 -9.59
CA ASP A 153 29.35 25.93 -8.38
C ASP A 153 27.98 26.62 -8.61
N ARG A 154 27.25 26.24 -9.67
CA ARG A 154 25.92 26.83 -9.95
C ARG A 154 24.88 26.21 -9.00
N PRO A 155 24.09 27.03 -8.29
CA PRO A 155 23.07 26.50 -7.37
C PRO A 155 22.02 25.70 -8.14
N LEU A 156 21.72 24.50 -7.67
CA LEU A 156 20.78 23.60 -8.31
C LEU A 156 19.38 24.24 -8.37
N ALA A 157 18.86 24.36 -9.59
CA ALA A 157 17.53 24.90 -9.89
C ALA A 157 16.59 23.76 -10.29
N TYR A 158 15.30 23.93 -10.01
CA TYR A 158 14.29 22.90 -10.15
C TYR A 158 13.08 23.41 -10.93
N ARG A 159 12.41 22.52 -11.66
CA ARG A 159 11.11 22.76 -12.32
C ARG A 159 10.00 22.15 -11.46
N LEU A 160 8.85 22.82 -11.36
CA LEU A 160 7.64 22.21 -10.80
C LEU A 160 7.12 21.13 -11.76
N THR A 161 6.92 19.90 -11.28
CA THR A 161 6.48 18.78 -12.11
C THR A 161 5.02 18.40 -11.85
N THR A 162 4.60 18.41 -10.58
CA THR A 162 3.24 18.04 -10.19
C THR A 162 2.88 18.63 -8.82
N THR A 163 1.59 18.88 -8.60
CA THR A 163 1.01 19.29 -7.32
C THR A 163 -0.01 18.26 -6.87
N LEU A 164 -0.15 18.08 -5.56
CA LEU A 164 -1.16 17.23 -4.94
C LEU A 164 -1.77 17.98 -3.76
N ASP A 165 -3.04 18.33 -3.85
CA ASP A 165 -3.79 18.87 -2.72
C ASP A 165 -4.01 17.75 -1.69
N LEU A 166 -3.96 18.12 -0.41
CA LEU A 166 -4.01 17.19 0.71
C LEU A 166 -5.12 17.55 1.69
N GLU A 167 -5.87 16.52 2.04
CA GLU A 167 -6.82 16.50 3.14
C GLU A 167 -6.40 15.38 4.10
N GLY A 168 -6.46 15.64 5.41
CA GLY A 168 -6.14 14.62 6.41
C GLY A 168 -7.29 13.64 6.64
N PRO A 169 -7.01 12.49 7.27
CA PRO A 169 -8.07 11.53 7.60
C PRO A 169 -9.12 12.15 8.54
N PRO A 170 -10.40 11.73 8.43
CA PRO A 170 -11.43 12.14 9.36
C PRO A 170 -11.13 11.58 10.76
N GLU A 171 -11.51 12.33 11.80
CA GLU A 171 -11.21 11.94 13.19
C GLU A 171 -11.74 10.54 13.56
N SER A 172 -12.93 10.18 13.07
CA SER A 172 -13.53 8.86 13.24
C SER A 172 -12.64 7.71 12.74
N LEU A 173 -11.89 7.89 11.63
CA LEU A 173 -10.92 6.91 11.15
C LEU A 173 -9.68 6.86 12.07
N VAL A 174 -9.23 8.01 12.55
CA VAL A 174 -8.09 8.11 13.47
C VAL A 174 -8.37 7.45 14.83
N LEU A 175 -9.60 7.52 15.31
CA LEU A 175 -10.04 6.87 16.56
C LEU A 175 -10.46 5.40 16.38
N ALA A 176 -10.67 4.91 15.15
CA ALA A 176 -11.17 3.56 14.89
C ALA A 176 -10.39 2.43 15.61
N PRO A 177 -9.04 2.44 15.71
CA PRO A 177 -8.32 1.42 16.47
C PRO A 177 -8.59 1.46 17.99
N LEU A 178 -8.80 2.66 18.55
CA LEU A 178 -9.19 2.81 19.96
C LEU A 178 -10.63 2.35 20.20
N VAL A 179 -11.54 2.60 19.25
CA VAL A 179 -12.93 2.10 19.31
C VAL A 179 -12.95 0.57 19.21
N LYS A 180 -12.16 -0.04 18.32
CA LYS A 180 -11.97 -1.50 18.20
C LYS A 180 -11.49 -2.12 19.52
N ALA A 181 -10.65 -1.41 20.28
CA ALA A 181 -10.17 -1.83 21.59
C ALA A 181 -11.10 -1.47 22.77
N GLY A 182 -12.22 -0.76 22.54
CA GLY A 182 -13.13 -0.32 23.60
C GLY A 182 -12.60 0.82 24.48
N VAL A 183 -11.55 1.54 24.03
CA VAL A 183 -10.85 2.58 24.79
C VAL A 183 -11.40 4.00 24.51
N ALA A 184 -12.04 4.21 23.36
CA ALA A 184 -12.55 5.52 22.94
C ALA A 184 -13.98 5.47 22.38
N THR A 185 -14.62 6.64 22.35
CA THR A 185 -15.90 6.89 21.68
C THR A 185 -15.71 7.23 20.20
N SER A 186 -16.81 7.25 19.44
CA SER A 186 -16.88 7.76 18.08
C SER A 186 -16.33 9.19 17.94
N GLY A 187 -15.52 9.44 16.92
CA GLY A 187 -15.04 10.77 16.53
C GLY A 187 -15.92 11.47 15.50
N SER A 188 -15.56 12.70 15.15
CA SER A 188 -16.19 13.47 14.08
C SER A 188 -15.86 12.93 12.68
N THR A 189 -16.56 13.42 11.66
CA THR A 189 -16.23 13.22 10.24
C THR A 189 -15.27 14.28 9.71
N ASP A 190 -14.87 15.25 10.54
CA ASP A 190 -14.08 16.39 10.10
C ASP A 190 -12.62 15.97 9.85
N PRO A 191 -12.00 16.46 8.76
CA PRO A 191 -10.63 16.11 8.38
C PRO A 191 -9.64 16.74 9.37
N LEU A 192 -8.72 15.92 9.90
CA LEU A 192 -7.73 16.39 10.85
C LEU A 192 -6.51 17.05 10.16
N PRO A 193 -5.92 18.11 10.73
CA PRO A 193 -4.86 18.88 10.09
C PRO A 193 -3.54 18.10 9.94
N LEU A 194 -3.00 18.02 8.73
CA LEU A 194 -1.69 17.43 8.47
C LEU A 194 -0.58 18.44 8.81
N MET A 195 0.40 18.03 9.61
CA MET A 195 1.34 18.94 10.27
C MET A 195 2.81 18.74 9.92
N ALA A 196 3.25 17.55 9.49
CA ALA A 196 4.64 17.24 9.17
C ALA A 196 4.74 16.33 7.93
N VAL A 197 5.85 16.39 7.20
CA VAL A 197 6.16 15.45 6.11
C VAL A 197 7.46 14.68 6.38
N GLN A 198 7.48 13.40 6.06
CA GLN A 198 8.65 12.54 6.24
C GLN A 198 8.80 11.57 5.05
N GLY A 199 10.04 11.36 4.59
CA GLY A 199 10.36 10.32 3.61
C GLY A 199 10.37 8.93 4.22
N LEU A 200 9.62 8.01 3.62
CA LEU A 200 9.61 6.59 3.97
C LEU A 200 10.74 5.87 3.24
N LYS A 201 11.74 5.40 3.99
CA LYS A 201 12.89 4.68 3.46
C LYS A 201 12.56 3.21 3.25
N GLY A 202 13.29 2.56 2.34
CA GLY A 202 13.19 1.12 2.12
C GLY A 202 11.95 0.66 1.35
N GLY A 203 11.15 1.56 0.77
CA GLY A 203 9.99 1.19 -0.03
C GLY A 203 10.34 0.62 -1.42
N PRO A 204 9.32 0.10 -2.15
CA PRO A 204 9.47 -0.44 -3.50
C PRO A 204 10.11 0.54 -4.49
N ALA A 205 10.81 -0.02 -5.48
CA ALA A 205 11.46 0.74 -6.54
C ALA A 205 10.43 1.35 -7.52
N GLY A 206 10.79 2.46 -8.16
CA GLY A 206 9.95 3.15 -9.16
C GLY A 206 9.45 4.52 -8.72
N GLY A 207 9.63 4.88 -7.45
CA GLY A 207 9.25 6.19 -6.96
C GLY A 207 9.86 6.55 -5.61
N GLY A 208 9.42 7.68 -5.06
CA GLY A 208 9.72 8.11 -3.70
C GLY A 208 8.47 8.02 -2.83
N TRP A 209 8.61 7.44 -1.64
CA TRP A 209 7.51 7.27 -0.69
C TRP A 209 7.60 8.30 0.43
N LEU A 210 6.46 8.86 0.80
CA LEU A 210 6.30 9.88 1.82
C LEU A 210 5.16 9.50 2.77
N THR A 211 5.24 9.98 4.00
CA THR A 211 4.08 10.12 4.88
C THR A 211 3.88 11.61 5.18
N VAL A 212 2.64 12.07 5.15
CA VAL A 212 2.27 13.40 5.64
C VAL A 212 1.33 13.19 6.81
N SER A 213 1.70 13.71 7.98
CA SER A 213 1.14 13.27 9.25
C SER A 213 0.75 14.42 10.17
N GLY A 214 -0.28 14.19 10.97
CA GLY A 214 -0.63 15.02 12.11
C GLY A 214 -0.56 14.19 13.41
N GLN A 215 -0.81 14.86 14.54
CA GLN A 215 -0.93 14.22 15.84
C GLN A 215 -2.22 14.68 16.54
N LEU A 216 -2.88 13.76 17.24
CA LEU A 216 -4.10 14.00 18.00
C LEU A 216 -3.85 13.67 19.48
N PRO A 217 -3.73 14.66 20.38
CA PRO A 217 -3.64 14.40 21.81
C PRO A 217 -4.99 13.92 22.35
N ARG A 218 -5.00 12.80 23.09
CA ARG A 218 -6.19 12.24 23.75
C ARG A 218 -5.85 11.77 25.15
N SER A 219 -6.27 12.54 26.15
CA SER A 219 -6.12 12.31 27.60
C SER A 219 -4.68 11.99 28.03
N ASN A 220 -4.26 10.72 27.91
CA ASN A 220 -2.96 10.21 28.37
C ASN A 220 -2.07 9.67 27.22
N GLN A 221 -2.50 9.80 25.97
CA GLN A 221 -1.75 9.31 24.80
C GLN A 221 -1.82 10.29 23.63
N GLN A 222 -0.85 10.20 22.72
CA GLN A 222 -0.77 10.99 21.50
C GLN A 222 -0.86 10.05 20.31
N LEU A 223 -1.95 10.14 19.55
CA LEU A 223 -2.11 9.35 18.33
C LEU A 223 -1.37 10.06 17.21
N ARG A 224 -0.68 9.30 16.35
CA ARG A 224 -0.23 9.79 15.04
C ARG A 224 -1.22 9.36 13.98
N TYR A 225 -1.41 10.18 12.97
CA TYR A 225 -2.23 9.84 11.81
C TYR A 225 -1.67 10.51 10.56
N GLY A 226 -2.14 10.10 9.39
CA GLY A 226 -1.77 10.78 8.16
C GLY A 226 -2.23 10.09 6.90
N VAL A 227 -1.57 10.47 5.81
CA VAL A 227 -1.68 9.87 4.48
C VAL A 227 -0.32 9.31 4.06
N ILE A 228 -0.35 8.20 3.32
CA ILE A 228 0.79 7.74 2.53
C ILE A 228 0.71 8.41 1.17
N VAL A 229 1.82 8.98 0.72
CA VAL A 229 1.94 9.62 -0.60
C VAL A 229 3.05 8.94 -1.39
N HIS A 230 2.79 8.67 -2.66
CA HIS A 230 3.78 8.17 -3.60
C HIS A 230 4.08 9.22 -4.66
N LEU A 231 5.36 9.43 -4.94
CA LEU A 231 5.86 10.13 -6.11
C LEU A 231 6.34 9.08 -7.13
N ASN A 232 5.55 8.79 -8.14
CA ASN A 232 5.97 7.98 -9.29
C ASN A 232 7.08 8.73 -10.05
N ILE A 233 8.29 8.15 -10.11
CA ILE A 233 9.44 8.68 -10.85
C ILE A 233 9.62 7.83 -12.11
N SER A 234 8.77 8.09 -13.10
CA SER A 234 8.77 7.33 -14.35
C SER A 234 10.06 7.55 -15.15
N ARG A 235 10.72 6.45 -15.53
CA ARG A 235 11.97 6.49 -16.34
C ARG A 235 11.73 6.74 -17.83
N LEU A 236 10.48 6.83 -18.28
CA LEU A 236 10.09 6.88 -19.71
C LEU A 236 9.68 8.30 -20.16
N GLY A 237 10.42 9.32 -19.74
CA GLY A 237 10.22 10.71 -20.18
C GLY A 237 8.89 11.36 -19.75
N ARG A 238 8.12 10.74 -18.86
CA ARG A 238 6.87 11.31 -18.33
C ARG A 238 7.14 12.20 -17.12
N PRO A 239 6.38 13.29 -16.92
CA PRO A 239 6.43 14.04 -15.68
C PRO A 239 6.08 13.12 -14.51
N GLY A 240 6.84 13.22 -13.42
CA GLY A 240 6.56 12.51 -12.18
C GLY A 240 5.21 12.92 -11.59
N HIS A 241 4.52 11.99 -10.96
CA HIS A 241 3.16 12.18 -10.47
C HIS A 241 3.05 11.89 -8.98
N LEU A 242 2.35 12.77 -8.23
CA LEU A 242 2.06 12.61 -6.82
C LEU A 242 0.65 12.06 -6.62
N SER A 243 0.51 11.00 -5.83
CA SER A 243 -0.77 10.37 -5.48
C SER A 243 -0.90 10.12 -3.98
N VAL A 244 -2.13 10.15 -3.45
CA VAL A 244 -2.43 9.58 -2.12
C VAL A 244 -2.68 8.09 -2.29
N GLN A 245 -1.99 7.28 -1.51
CA GLN A 245 -2.01 5.82 -1.57
C GLN A 245 -2.81 5.16 -0.44
N GLY A 246 -3.10 5.90 0.63
CA GLY A 246 -3.93 5.44 1.74
C GLY A 246 -3.90 6.38 2.93
N GLN A 247 -4.88 6.24 3.82
CA GLN A 247 -4.95 6.91 5.11
C GLN A 247 -4.54 5.94 6.23
N TRP A 248 -3.97 6.46 7.31
CA TRP A 248 -3.47 5.62 8.41
C TRP A 248 -3.54 6.34 9.77
N SER A 249 -3.56 5.54 10.84
CA SER A 249 -3.48 6.00 12.23
C SER A 249 -2.70 5.00 13.09
N SER A 250 -1.99 5.51 14.10
CA SER A 250 -1.25 4.73 15.08
C SER A 250 -1.49 5.29 16.49
N PRO A 251 -2.15 4.52 17.39
CA PRO A 251 -2.32 4.92 18.79
C PRO A 251 -1.02 5.08 19.57
N LYS A 252 0.07 4.41 19.15
CA LYS A 252 1.38 4.40 19.81
C LYS A 252 2.38 5.43 19.25
N ASP A 253 1.88 6.47 18.57
CA ASP A 253 2.65 7.52 17.90
C ASP A 253 3.70 6.99 16.88
N ARG A 254 3.50 5.80 16.30
CA ARG A 254 4.45 5.18 15.36
C ARG A 254 4.17 5.63 13.93
N SER A 255 5.23 5.96 13.18
CA SER A 255 5.14 6.14 11.73
C SER A 255 5.07 4.78 11.02
N PRO A 256 4.39 4.67 9.87
CA PRO A 256 4.45 3.51 8.99
C PRO A 256 5.89 3.20 8.55
N VAL A 257 6.18 1.92 8.33
CA VAL A 257 7.52 1.44 7.92
C VAL A 257 7.42 0.47 6.75
N TRP A 258 8.47 0.40 5.93
CA TRP A 258 8.64 -0.63 4.92
C TRP A 258 9.51 -1.76 5.46
N GLU A 259 9.03 -2.99 5.41
CA GLU A 259 9.70 -4.18 5.93
C GLU A 259 9.35 -5.40 5.05
N SER A 260 10.29 -6.31 4.81
CA SER A 260 10.03 -7.52 4.03
C SER A 260 9.59 -8.65 4.96
N ILE A 261 8.31 -9.03 4.90
CA ILE A 261 7.74 -10.09 5.74
C ILE A 261 7.44 -11.37 4.95
N THR A 262 7.07 -11.23 3.67
CA THR A 262 6.76 -12.37 2.79
C THR A 262 8.00 -13.00 2.16
N GLY A 263 9.16 -12.32 2.23
CA GLY A 263 10.38 -12.74 1.55
C GLY A 263 10.31 -12.65 0.02
N ASN A 264 9.28 -12.00 -0.54
CA ASN A 264 9.27 -11.59 -1.94
C ASN A 264 10.32 -10.46 -2.16
N ARG A 265 10.42 -9.93 -3.39
CA ARG A 265 11.39 -8.88 -3.73
C ARG A 265 10.95 -7.44 -3.38
N GLU A 266 9.71 -7.23 -2.94
CA GLU A 266 9.12 -5.91 -2.71
C GLU A 266 8.59 -5.79 -1.28
N PRO A 267 9.21 -4.95 -0.42
CA PRO A 267 8.83 -4.88 0.98
C PRO A 267 7.37 -4.42 1.16
N GLU A 268 6.75 -4.90 2.23
CA GLU A 268 5.40 -4.55 2.63
C GLU A 268 5.39 -3.28 3.51
N LEU A 269 4.34 -2.47 3.41
CA LEU A 269 4.11 -1.32 4.29
C LEU A 269 3.36 -1.79 5.54
N ILE A 270 3.94 -1.59 6.71
CA ILE A 270 3.36 -1.94 8.00
C ILE A 270 2.91 -0.66 8.72
N VAL A 271 1.66 -0.66 9.19
CA VAL A 271 1.06 0.38 10.04
C VAL A 271 0.70 -0.25 11.39
N ASP A 272 1.32 0.23 12.47
CA ASP A 272 1.02 -0.21 13.83
C ASP A 272 -0.25 0.48 14.37
N GLN A 273 -1.37 -0.25 14.36
CA GLN A 273 -2.68 0.19 14.85
C GLN A 273 -2.94 -0.21 16.31
N SER A 274 -1.95 -0.79 17.00
CA SER A 274 -2.13 -1.37 18.34
C SER A 274 -2.57 -0.34 19.37
N ALA A 275 -3.83 -0.40 19.79
CA ALA A 275 -4.39 0.41 20.88
C ALA A 275 -4.04 -0.12 22.29
N THR A 276 -3.74 -1.41 22.40
CA THR A 276 -3.33 -2.09 23.65
C THR A 276 -1.93 -2.69 23.48
N ASP A 277 -1.43 -3.43 24.48
CA ASP A 277 -0.17 -4.16 24.33
C ASP A 277 -0.25 -5.31 23.30
N ALA A 278 -1.45 -5.77 22.92
CA ALA A 278 -1.62 -6.76 21.86
C ALA A 278 -1.30 -6.12 20.48
N PRO A 279 -0.47 -6.77 19.64
CA PRO A 279 -0.11 -6.23 18.33
C PRO A 279 -1.30 -6.30 17.36
N ASP A 280 -1.70 -5.15 16.84
CA ASP A 280 -2.70 -4.98 15.78
C ASP A 280 -2.04 -4.20 14.65
N LEU A 281 -1.77 -4.87 13.53
CA LEU A 281 -1.00 -4.32 12.41
C LEU A 281 -1.83 -4.37 11.14
N ALA A 282 -1.88 -3.27 10.40
CA ALA A 282 -2.36 -3.27 9.03
C ALA A 282 -1.16 -3.36 8.08
N ILE A 283 -1.17 -4.36 7.21
CA ILE A 283 -0.06 -4.70 6.32
C ILE A 283 -0.54 -4.54 4.87
N TYR A 284 0.21 -3.79 4.06
CA TYR A 284 -0.11 -3.52 2.67
C TYR A 284 1.03 -3.97 1.77
N ARG A 285 0.67 -4.65 0.67
CA ARG A 285 1.58 -4.92 -0.44
C ARG A 285 1.49 -3.78 -1.46
N ALA A 286 2.61 -3.40 -2.03
CA ALA A 286 2.57 -2.65 -3.29
C ALA A 286 2.17 -3.60 -4.42
N ILE A 287 1.32 -3.13 -5.33
CA ILE A 287 0.95 -3.84 -6.55
C ILE A 287 1.01 -2.92 -7.76
N PRO A 288 1.37 -3.44 -8.96
CA PRO A 288 1.19 -2.71 -10.19
C PRO A 288 -0.26 -2.30 -10.41
N SER A 289 -0.51 -0.99 -10.46
CA SER A 289 -1.79 -0.40 -10.88
C SER A 289 -1.88 -0.44 -12.40
N GLY A 290 -3.01 -0.92 -12.93
CA GLY A 290 -3.30 -0.92 -14.36
C GLY A 290 -3.63 0.47 -14.94
N PHE A 291 -3.70 1.50 -14.10
CA PHE A 291 -4.17 2.83 -14.48
C PHE A 291 -3.07 3.89 -14.28
N ALA A 292 -2.64 4.52 -15.38
CA ALA A 292 -1.85 5.75 -15.31
C ALA A 292 -2.73 6.88 -14.73
N PRO A 293 -2.18 7.77 -13.87
CA PRO A 293 -0.77 8.21 -13.88
C PRO A 293 0.14 7.58 -12.80
N ASP A 294 -0.40 6.85 -11.82
CA ASP A 294 0.42 6.10 -10.86
C ASP A 294 0.33 4.58 -11.11
N PRO A 295 1.42 3.93 -11.59
CA PRO A 295 1.45 2.50 -11.85
C PRO A 295 1.65 1.67 -10.57
N VAL A 296 1.58 2.25 -9.37
CA VAL A 296 1.61 1.50 -8.10
C VAL A 296 0.39 1.86 -7.24
N SER A 297 -0.20 0.84 -6.60
CA SER A 297 -1.23 0.97 -5.58
C SER A 297 -0.86 0.17 -4.33
N LEU A 298 -1.29 0.61 -3.15
CA LEU A 298 -1.26 -0.20 -1.93
C LEU A 298 -2.52 -1.07 -1.83
N GLU A 299 -2.35 -2.39 -1.77
CA GLU A 299 -3.43 -3.36 -1.49
C GLU A 299 -3.25 -3.92 -0.07
N PRO A 300 -4.28 -3.91 0.80
CA PRO A 300 -4.19 -4.54 2.12
C PRO A 300 -4.10 -6.07 1.99
N ILE A 301 -3.22 -6.70 2.77
CA ILE A 301 -3.19 -8.16 2.90
C ILE A 301 -4.33 -8.58 3.83
N VAL A 302 -5.49 -8.87 3.24
CA VAL A 302 -6.70 -9.22 4.01
C VAL A 302 -6.55 -10.59 4.66
N LEU A 303 -6.46 -10.60 5.99
CA LEU A 303 -6.25 -11.81 6.79
C LEU A 303 -7.52 -12.64 7.06
N THR A 304 -8.71 -12.14 6.71
CA THR A 304 -10.00 -12.71 7.17
C THR A 304 -10.90 -13.24 6.04
N GLU A 305 -10.49 -13.07 4.78
CA GLU A 305 -11.22 -13.51 3.58
C GLU A 305 -10.56 -14.74 2.94
N PRO A 306 -11.35 -15.70 2.40
CA PRO A 306 -10.80 -16.90 1.79
C PRO A 306 -10.24 -16.63 0.38
N LEU A 307 -8.92 -16.61 0.25
CA LEU A 307 -8.25 -16.43 -1.05
C LEU A 307 -7.92 -17.76 -1.76
N LEU A 308 -7.83 -18.88 -1.03
CA LEU A 308 -7.49 -20.19 -1.58
C LEU A 308 -8.51 -20.70 -2.61
N ARG A 309 -8.04 -21.02 -3.82
CA ARG A 309 -8.82 -21.62 -4.91
C ARG A 309 -8.50 -23.11 -5.05
N SER A 310 -9.03 -23.93 -4.14
CA SER A 310 -8.92 -25.40 -4.22
C SER A 310 -10.22 -26.03 -4.74
N THR A 311 -10.10 -27.13 -5.47
CA THR A 311 -11.22 -28.02 -5.84
C THR A 311 -11.51 -29.08 -4.77
N ASP A 312 -10.59 -29.29 -3.81
CA ASP A 312 -10.83 -30.15 -2.66
C ASP A 312 -11.54 -29.37 -1.54
N LEU A 313 -12.78 -29.80 -1.23
CA LEU A 313 -13.60 -29.21 -0.18
C LEU A 313 -12.97 -29.31 1.22
N THR A 314 -12.13 -30.32 1.44
CA THR A 314 -11.41 -30.56 2.70
C THR A 314 -10.34 -29.51 2.93
N ASP A 315 -9.56 -29.20 1.90
CA ASP A 315 -8.51 -28.17 1.94
C ASP A 315 -9.14 -26.78 2.11
N LEU A 316 -10.25 -26.50 1.40
CA LEU A 316 -11.01 -25.26 1.57
C LEU A 316 -11.59 -25.12 2.99
N ALA A 317 -12.13 -26.21 3.56
CA ALA A 317 -12.64 -26.20 4.94
C ALA A 317 -11.53 -25.95 5.97
N GLN A 318 -10.38 -26.64 5.85
CA GLN A 318 -9.22 -26.42 6.74
C GLN A 318 -8.71 -24.97 6.65
N TYR A 319 -8.67 -24.40 5.45
CA TYR A 319 -8.32 -23.00 5.22
C TYR A 319 -9.31 -22.05 5.91
N GLN A 320 -10.61 -22.25 5.69
CA GLN A 320 -11.66 -21.42 6.32
C GLN A 320 -11.69 -21.55 7.85
N GLU A 321 -11.36 -22.71 8.42
CA GLU A 321 -11.19 -22.86 9.88
C GLU A 321 -10.03 -22.01 10.42
N ALA A 322 -8.88 -22.00 9.74
CA ALA A 322 -7.77 -21.14 10.13
C ALA A 322 -8.20 -19.66 10.09
N LEU A 323 -8.94 -19.23 9.05
CA LEU A 323 -9.44 -17.84 8.97
C LEU A 323 -10.48 -17.50 10.05
N LYS A 324 -11.26 -18.46 10.56
CA LYS A 324 -12.13 -18.24 11.73
C LYS A 324 -11.31 -17.92 12.99
N LEU A 325 -10.20 -18.63 13.21
CA LEU A 325 -9.27 -18.36 14.31
C LEU A 325 -8.62 -16.98 14.16
N VAL A 326 -8.20 -16.61 12.95
CA VAL A 326 -7.63 -15.29 12.63
C VAL A 326 -8.61 -14.15 12.93
N LYS A 327 -9.90 -14.31 12.66
CA LYS A 327 -10.94 -13.30 12.99
C LYS A 327 -11.04 -12.98 14.49
N LEU A 328 -10.55 -13.86 15.37
CA LEU A 328 -10.42 -13.61 16.81
C LEU A 328 -8.96 -13.45 17.26
N GLU A 329 -8.03 -13.16 16.34
CA GLU A 329 -6.62 -12.93 16.62
C GLU A 329 -5.91 -14.11 17.30
N LEU A 330 -6.37 -15.34 17.04
CA LEU A 330 -5.73 -16.58 17.51
C LEU A 330 -4.58 -16.96 16.56
N TRP A 331 -3.54 -16.11 16.50
CA TRP A 331 -2.49 -16.14 15.49
C TRP A 331 -1.72 -17.48 15.45
N SER A 332 -1.10 -17.89 16.56
CA SER A 332 -0.34 -19.15 16.64
C SER A 332 -1.20 -20.40 16.38
N PRO A 333 -2.44 -20.54 16.94
CA PRO A 333 -3.36 -21.61 16.57
C PRO A 333 -3.81 -21.62 15.10
N ALA A 334 -3.98 -20.46 14.48
CA ALA A 334 -4.32 -20.36 13.06
C ALA A 334 -3.15 -20.79 12.17
N LEU A 335 -1.93 -20.33 12.50
CA LEU A 335 -0.70 -20.71 11.79
C LEU A 335 -0.47 -22.23 11.85
N SER A 336 -0.64 -22.85 13.03
CA SER A 336 -0.43 -24.30 13.19
C SER A 336 -1.46 -25.16 12.45
N LYS A 337 -2.69 -24.66 12.23
CA LYS A 337 -3.65 -25.28 11.29
C LYS A 337 -3.25 -25.08 9.82
N LEU A 338 -2.76 -23.89 9.45
CA LEU A 338 -2.55 -23.52 8.05
C LEU A 338 -1.23 -24.04 7.46
N GLN A 339 -0.17 -24.15 8.26
CA GLN A 339 1.15 -24.60 7.81
C GLN A 339 1.13 -26.03 7.19
N PRO A 340 0.52 -27.06 7.81
CA PRO A 340 0.45 -28.39 7.19
C PRO A 340 -0.37 -28.43 5.89
N LEU A 341 -1.32 -27.51 5.71
CA LEU A 341 -2.07 -27.35 4.47
C LEU A 341 -1.21 -26.72 3.38
N ARG A 342 -0.51 -25.63 3.69
CA ARG A 342 0.48 -24.99 2.81
C ARG A 342 1.49 -26.02 2.30
N ASP A 343 2.16 -26.71 3.22
CA ASP A 343 3.26 -27.61 2.88
C ASP A 343 2.77 -28.78 2.01
N ARG A 344 1.53 -29.27 2.25
CA ARG A 344 0.87 -30.26 1.39
C ARG A 344 0.58 -29.74 -0.03
N LEU A 345 0.02 -28.54 -0.15
CA LEU A 345 -0.37 -27.95 -1.43
C LEU A 345 0.86 -27.61 -2.28
N VAL A 346 1.87 -26.96 -1.69
CA VAL A 346 3.14 -26.60 -2.34
C VAL A 346 3.89 -27.85 -2.80
N ASN A 347 4.06 -28.86 -1.94
CA ASN A 347 4.78 -30.10 -2.29
C ASN A 347 4.07 -30.95 -3.36
N ARG A 348 2.75 -30.77 -3.53
CA ARG A 348 1.97 -31.42 -4.61
C ARG A 348 1.84 -30.56 -5.86
N SER A 349 2.44 -29.38 -5.89
CA SER A 349 2.29 -28.38 -6.97
C SER A 349 0.83 -28.04 -7.26
N LEU A 350 -0.01 -28.03 -6.22
CA LEU A 350 -1.41 -27.60 -6.27
C LEU A 350 -1.52 -26.08 -6.14
N VAL A 351 -2.72 -25.54 -6.35
CA VAL A 351 -2.96 -24.09 -6.41
C VAL A 351 -2.66 -23.44 -5.05
N TRP A 352 -1.52 -22.74 -4.99
CA TRP A 352 -1.10 -21.88 -3.90
C TRP A 352 -0.45 -20.64 -4.52
N ASP A 353 -1.24 -19.58 -4.70
CA ASP A 353 -0.81 -18.36 -5.40
C ASP A 353 -0.16 -17.32 -4.47
N ASP A 354 0.42 -16.27 -5.06
CA ASP A 354 1.12 -15.20 -4.34
C ASP A 354 0.23 -14.44 -3.33
N ARG A 355 -1.10 -14.37 -3.55
CA ARG A 355 -2.02 -13.73 -2.59
C ARG A 355 -2.28 -14.65 -1.40
N VAL A 356 -2.42 -15.95 -1.64
CA VAL A 356 -2.52 -16.97 -0.58
C VAL A 356 -1.23 -17.06 0.24
N GLN A 357 -0.05 -17.02 -0.41
CA GLN A 357 1.25 -16.98 0.27
C GLN A 357 1.41 -15.69 1.09
N ALA A 358 1.05 -14.52 0.54
CA ALA A 358 1.11 -13.26 1.28
C ALA A 358 0.20 -13.27 2.54
N GLN A 359 -1.00 -13.85 2.45
CA GLN A 359 -1.91 -14.01 3.60
C GLN A 359 -1.32 -14.96 4.65
N TYR A 360 -0.66 -16.05 4.23
CA TYR A 360 0.05 -16.96 5.12
C TYR A 360 1.23 -16.30 5.83
N ASP A 361 2.04 -15.50 5.12
CA ASP A 361 3.21 -14.84 5.70
C ASP A 361 2.84 -13.69 6.63
N ALA A 362 1.80 -12.92 6.30
CA ALA A 362 1.25 -11.93 7.23
C ALA A 362 0.73 -12.60 8.51
N LEU A 363 0.00 -13.73 8.41
CA LEU A 363 -0.39 -14.53 9.57
C LEU A 363 0.83 -15.02 10.38
N ARG A 364 1.86 -15.53 9.69
CA ARG A 364 3.12 -15.98 10.32
C ARG A 364 3.79 -14.83 11.08
N TYR A 365 3.87 -13.64 10.49
CA TYR A 365 4.43 -12.45 11.13
C TYR A 365 3.67 -12.06 12.40
N HIS A 366 2.33 -12.05 12.39
CA HIS A 366 1.52 -11.82 13.60
C HIS A 366 1.75 -12.89 14.68
N ALA A 367 1.84 -14.16 14.30
CA ALA A 367 2.10 -15.26 15.23
C ALA A 367 3.51 -15.18 15.83
N ASP A 368 4.52 -14.82 15.03
CA ASP A 368 5.90 -14.65 15.49
C ASP A 368 6.03 -13.45 16.45
N LEU A 369 5.32 -12.34 16.20
CA LEU A 369 5.24 -11.21 17.15
C LEU A 369 4.54 -11.58 18.47
N ALA A 370 3.42 -12.31 18.42
CA ALA A 370 2.73 -12.79 19.61
C ALA A 370 3.64 -13.73 20.43
N ARG A 371 4.34 -14.64 19.75
CA ARG A 371 5.34 -15.56 20.32
C ARG A 371 6.51 -14.83 20.97
N VAL A 372 7.15 -13.90 20.27
CA VAL A 372 8.25 -13.09 20.81
C VAL A 372 7.80 -12.33 22.05
N ARG A 373 6.57 -11.78 22.07
CA ARG A 373 6.03 -11.13 23.27
C ARG A 373 5.79 -12.11 24.42
N ALA A 374 5.22 -13.28 24.17
CA ALA A 374 4.98 -14.30 25.19
C ALA A 374 6.28 -14.88 25.78
N ASP A 375 7.36 -14.93 24.99
CA ASP A 375 8.67 -15.42 25.44
C ASP A 375 9.60 -14.34 26.01
N SER A 376 9.38 -13.07 25.68
CA SER A 376 10.12 -11.95 26.28
C SER A 376 9.70 -11.73 27.73
N PRO A 377 10.65 -11.49 28.67
CA PRO A 377 10.32 -11.13 30.04
C PRO A 377 9.43 -9.89 30.10
N GLN A 378 8.25 -10.02 30.70
CA GLN A 378 7.35 -8.90 30.94
C GLN A 378 7.69 -8.18 32.26
N LYS A 379 7.19 -6.95 32.41
CA LYS A 379 7.41 -6.07 33.58
C LYS A 379 6.96 -6.66 34.93
N ASP A 380 5.97 -7.55 34.92
CA ASP A 380 5.37 -8.17 36.09
C ASP A 380 4.70 -9.52 35.74
N ILE A 381 4.36 -10.33 36.75
CA ILE A 381 3.74 -11.65 36.57
C ILE A 381 2.38 -11.58 35.87
N PRO A 382 1.45 -10.65 36.22
CA PRO A 382 0.20 -10.47 35.48
C PRO A 382 0.43 -10.23 33.99
N SER A 383 1.33 -9.31 33.63
CA SER A 383 1.65 -8.99 32.24
C SER A 383 2.23 -10.20 31.50
N GLN A 384 3.03 -11.03 32.18
CA GLN A 384 3.55 -12.29 31.62
C GLN A 384 2.43 -13.30 31.34
N ILE A 385 1.46 -13.44 32.25
CA ILE A 385 0.27 -14.28 32.06
C ILE A 385 -0.57 -13.77 30.87
N LEU A 386 -0.80 -12.45 30.78
CA LEU A 386 -1.53 -11.84 29.67
C LEU A 386 -0.82 -11.96 28.32
N ALA A 387 0.52 -11.93 28.31
CA ALA A 387 1.31 -12.18 27.10
C ALA A 387 1.20 -13.66 26.64
N ASP A 388 1.28 -14.61 27.56
CA ASP A 388 1.06 -16.04 27.26
C ASP A 388 -0.38 -16.30 26.77
N LEU A 389 -1.39 -15.62 27.33
CA LEU A 389 -2.77 -15.67 26.82
C LEU A 389 -2.91 -15.08 25.42
N GLY A 390 -2.23 -13.97 25.13
CA GLY A 390 -2.23 -13.33 23.82
C GLY A 390 -1.68 -14.22 22.69
N ASP A 391 -0.67 -15.05 22.97
CA ASP A 391 -0.16 -16.08 22.04
C ASP A 391 -0.91 -17.42 22.14
N SER A 392 -2.07 -17.45 22.83
CA SER A 392 -2.89 -18.65 23.03
C SER A 392 -2.18 -19.80 23.75
N ARG A 393 -1.19 -19.52 24.61
CA ARG A 393 -0.46 -20.50 25.43
C ARG A 393 -1.19 -20.81 26.72
N TRP A 394 -2.44 -21.26 26.59
CA TRP A 394 -3.40 -21.49 27.67
C TRP A 394 -2.81 -22.24 28.88
N GLN A 395 -2.01 -23.28 28.62
CA GLN A 395 -1.37 -24.08 29.67
C GLN A 395 -0.28 -23.30 30.41
N ARG A 396 0.64 -22.65 29.68
CA ARG A 396 1.73 -21.86 30.28
C ARG A 396 1.19 -20.68 31.10
N ALA A 397 0.15 -20.02 30.60
CA ALA A 397 -0.58 -18.99 31.33
C ALA A 397 -1.18 -19.56 32.64
N LEU A 398 -1.83 -20.73 32.58
CA LEU A 398 -2.39 -21.41 33.75
C LEU A 398 -1.30 -21.79 34.76
N ASP A 399 -0.19 -22.36 34.30
CA ASP A 399 0.91 -22.80 35.18
C ASP A 399 1.57 -21.61 35.91
N ARG A 400 1.70 -20.46 35.24
CA ARG A 400 2.14 -19.20 35.87
C ARG A 400 1.11 -18.63 36.82
N PHE A 401 -0.17 -18.57 36.42
CA PHE A 401 -1.26 -18.09 37.27
C PHE A 401 -1.37 -18.93 38.57
N ALA A 402 -1.15 -20.24 38.47
CA ALA A 402 -1.15 -21.17 39.59
C ALA A 402 -0.02 -20.92 40.60
N GLN A 403 1.08 -20.30 40.17
CA GLN A 403 2.24 -19.95 41.01
C GLN A 403 2.28 -18.47 41.43
N ALA A 404 1.41 -17.65 40.85
CA ALA A 404 1.36 -16.21 41.09
C ALA A 404 0.81 -15.87 42.48
N SER A 405 1.16 -14.70 43.03
CA SER A 405 0.62 -14.26 44.32
C SER A 405 -0.88 -13.94 44.23
N LEU A 406 -1.59 -13.90 45.37
CA LEU A 406 -3.00 -13.49 45.40
C LEU A 406 -3.22 -12.09 44.81
N GLY A 407 -2.25 -11.17 44.93
CA GLY A 407 -2.30 -9.83 44.32
C GLY A 407 -2.18 -9.86 42.80
N ASP A 408 -1.31 -10.72 42.28
CA ASP A 408 -1.14 -10.92 40.83
C ASP A 408 -2.38 -11.61 40.22
N GLN A 409 -2.88 -12.65 40.89
CA GLN A 409 -4.11 -13.35 40.50
C GLN A 409 -5.31 -12.39 40.51
N THR A 410 -5.44 -11.55 41.54
CA THR A 410 -6.44 -10.47 41.61
C THR A 410 -6.35 -9.52 40.42
N THR A 411 -5.13 -9.17 39.99
CA THR A 411 -4.90 -8.27 38.86
C THR A 411 -5.34 -8.89 37.53
N VAL A 412 -5.02 -10.17 37.30
CA VAL A 412 -5.49 -10.92 36.12
C VAL A 412 -7.01 -11.11 36.15
N VAL A 413 -7.60 -11.44 37.31
CA VAL A 413 -9.07 -11.59 37.47
C VAL A 413 -9.80 -10.26 37.21
N ARG A 414 -9.23 -9.13 37.62
CA ARG A 414 -9.77 -7.80 37.29
C ARG A 414 -9.70 -7.52 35.80
N TRP A 415 -8.60 -7.87 35.13
CA TRP A 415 -8.46 -7.75 33.68
C TRP A 415 -9.49 -8.63 32.93
N LEU A 416 -9.81 -9.83 33.42
CA LEU A 416 -10.89 -10.67 32.85
C LEU A 416 -12.29 -10.04 32.89
N ARG A 417 -12.49 -8.92 33.62
CA ARG A 417 -13.73 -8.13 33.60
C ARG A 417 -13.78 -7.07 32.50
N SER A 418 -12.68 -6.78 31.80
CA SER A 418 -12.60 -5.75 30.75
C SER A 418 -13.08 -6.22 29.38
N ALA A 419 -13.07 -5.31 28.39
CA ALA A 419 -13.37 -5.63 26.99
C ALA A 419 -12.38 -6.64 26.38
N GLU A 420 -11.12 -6.65 26.82
CA GLU A 420 -10.13 -7.66 26.46
C GLU A 420 -10.44 -9.02 27.09
N GLY A 421 -11.00 -9.04 28.31
CA GLY A 421 -11.58 -10.24 28.92
C GLY A 421 -12.74 -10.83 28.10
N GLU A 422 -13.60 -9.98 27.51
CA GLU A 422 -14.63 -10.46 26.58
C GLU A 422 -14.05 -11.05 25.29
N LYS A 423 -12.98 -10.44 24.77
CA LYS A 423 -12.27 -10.96 23.61
C LYS A 423 -11.65 -12.32 23.91
N LEU A 424 -11.05 -12.49 25.10
CA LEU A 424 -10.58 -13.79 25.58
C LEU A 424 -11.73 -14.80 25.65
N GLU A 425 -12.90 -14.39 26.14
CA GLU A 425 -14.07 -15.27 26.23
C GLU A 425 -14.52 -15.76 24.84
N ARG A 426 -14.54 -14.87 23.84
CA ARG A 426 -14.83 -15.24 22.44
C ARG A 426 -13.77 -16.18 21.88
N GLN A 427 -12.50 -15.92 22.15
CA GLN A 427 -11.36 -16.75 21.74
C GLN A 427 -11.47 -18.18 22.30
N VAL A 428 -11.64 -18.36 23.61
CA VAL A 428 -11.75 -19.69 24.22
C VAL A 428 -13.03 -20.43 23.76
N ASN A 429 -14.15 -19.73 23.58
CA ASN A 429 -15.37 -20.32 23.01
C ASN A 429 -15.10 -20.92 21.62
N LEU A 430 -14.36 -20.22 20.75
CA LEU A 430 -14.03 -20.70 19.41
C LEU A 430 -13.06 -21.89 19.46
N VAL A 431 -12.05 -21.86 20.34
CA VAL A 431 -11.12 -23.00 20.50
C VAL A 431 -11.85 -24.26 20.97
N LEU A 432 -12.79 -24.14 21.92
CA LEU A 432 -13.58 -25.28 22.42
C LEU A 432 -14.50 -25.91 21.36
N GLN A 433 -14.86 -25.20 20.29
CA GLN A 433 -15.59 -25.80 19.15
C GLN A 433 -14.73 -26.80 18.37
N PHE A 434 -13.41 -26.62 18.36
CA PHE A 434 -12.46 -27.51 17.66
C PHE A 434 -11.74 -28.49 18.60
N ALA A 435 -11.59 -28.14 19.88
CA ALA A 435 -10.87 -28.90 20.89
C ALA A 435 -11.64 -28.89 22.24
N PRO A 436 -12.82 -29.53 22.33
CA PRO A 436 -13.73 -29.38 23.49
C PRO A 436 -13.11 -29.84 24.81
N ASN A 437 -12.20 -30.82 24.79
CA ASN A 437 -11.63 -31.42 25.99
C ASN A 437 -10.32 -30.73 26.46
N GLN A 438 -9.98 -29.54 25.93
CA GLN A 438 -8.73 -28.85 26.29
C GLN A 438 -8.82 -28.18 27.67
N ALA A 439 -8.38 -28.89 28.72
CA ALA A 439 -8.55 -28.51 30.12
C ALA A 439 -8.09 -27.08 30.47
N SER A 440 -6.96 -26.60 29.94
CA SER A 440 -6.50 -25.23 30.18
C SER A 440 -7.40 -24.17 29.53
N VAL A 441 -8.01 -24.45 28.37
CA VAL A 441 -8.99 -23.55 27.74
C VAL A 441 -10.29 -23.54 28.53
N MET A 442 -10.74 -24.70 29.00
CA MET A 442 -11.90 -24.79 29.91
C MET A 442 -11.66 -24.03 31.21
N PHE A 443 -10.46 -24.10 31.78
CA PHE A 443 -10.08 -23.30 32.96
C PHE A 443 -10.18 -21.79 32.69
N TRP A 444 -9.66 -21.30 31.57
CA TRP A 444 -9.72 -19.86 31.25
C TRP A 444 -11.16 -19.40 30.98
N LYS A 445 -11.99 -20.22 30.34
CA LYS A 445 -13.43 -19.95 30.20
C LYS A 445 -14.15 -19.91 31.53
N ALA A 446 -13.95 -20.90 32.41
CA ALA A 446 -14.55 -20.94 33.75
C ALA A 446 -14.11 -19.74 34.60
N THR A 447 -12.81 -19.40 34.60
CA THR A 447 -12.27 -18.26 35.34
C THR A 447 -12.81 -16.93 34.83
N THR A 448 -12.96 -16.77 33.51
CA THR A 448 -13.58 -15.57 32.90
C THR A 448 -15.06 -15.45 33.29
N LEU A 449 -15.83 -16.54 33.20
CA LEU A 449 -17.22 -16.56 33.67
C LEU A 449 -17.31 -16.23 35.16
N ALA A 450 -16.41 -16.76 36.00
CA ALA A 450 -16.43 -16.49 37.43
C ALA A 450 -16.09 -15.02 37.76
N ALA A 451 -15.13 -14.44 37.04
CA ALA A 451 -14.76 -13.03 37.19
C ALA A 451 -15.91 -12.08 36.84
N ARG A 452 -16.71 -12.43 35.83
CA ARG A 452 -17.78 -11.57 35.25
C ARG A 452 -19.18 -11.84 35.79
N GLN A 453 -19.57 -13.11 35.90
CA GLN A 453 -20.92 -13.57 36.27
C GLN A 453 -20.98 -14.25 37.65
N GLY A 454 -19.81 -14.51 38.25
CA GLY A 454 -19.69 -15.14 39.58
C GLY A 454 -19.52 -16.66 39.54
N ARG A 455 -19.01 -17.20 40.66
CA ARG A 455 -18.67 -18.62 40.83
C ARG A 455 -19.81 -19.59 40.45
N PRO A 456 -21.11 -19.38 40.80
CA PRO A 456 -22.16 -20.33 40.46
C PRO A 456 -22.34 -20.52 38.94
N ALA A 457 -22.26 -19.43 38.15
CA ALA A 457 -22.37 -19.49 36.70
C ALA A 457 -21.21 -20.26 36.06
N ALA A 458 -19.98 -20.04 36.55
CA ALA A 458 -18.80 -20.76 36.08
C ALA A 458 -18.84 -22.26 36.40
N ILE A 459 -19.31 -22.64 37.60
CA ILE A 459 -19.48 -24.05 38.00
C ILE A 459 -20.57 -24.71 37.14
N ALA A 460 -21.73 -24.06 36.97
CA ALA A 460 -22.82 -24.60 36.16
C ALA A 460 -22.41 -24.75 34.67
N TRP A 461 -21.64 -23.80 34.14
CA TRP A 461 -21.07 -23.90 32.80
C TRP A 461 -20.07 -25.05 32.71
N TYR A 462 -19.09 -25.14 33.61
CA TYR A 462 -18.08 -26.20 33.58
C TYR A 462 -18.73 -27.58 33.68
N ARG A 463 -19.69 -27.74 34.61
CA ARG A 463 -20.47 -28.97 34.81
C ARG A 463 -21.37 -29.39 33.65
N SER A 464 -21.57 -28.53 32.65
CA SER A 464 -22.29 -28.88 31.41
C SER A 464 -21.39 -29.27 30.23
N GLN A 465 -20.05 -29.24 30.37
CA GLN A 465 -19.15 -29.57 29.26
C GLN A 465 -18.97 -31.09 29.08
N PRO A 466 -18.78 -31.59 27.85
CA PRO A 466 -18.39 -32.98 27.62
C PRO A 466 -16.96 -33.24 28.13
N GLY A 467 -16.65 -34.48 28.52
CA GLY A 467 -15.27 -34.90 28.82
C GLY A 467 -14.68 -34.42 30.16
N GLN A 468 -15.51 -33.98 31.11
CA GLN A 468 -15.07 -33.61 32.45
C GLN A 468 -14.48 -34.78 33.25
N SER A 469 -13.58 -34.47 34.18
CA SER A 469 -13.12 -35.41 35.21
C SER A 469 -13.30 -34.83 36.61
N VAL A 470 -13.59 -35.70 37.58
CA VAL A 470 -13.78 -35.35 39.00
C VAL A 470 -12.56 -34.61 39.58
N GLU A 471 -11.36 -34.90 39.07
CA GLU A 471 -10.13 -34.18 39.44
C GLU A 471 -10.19 -32.71 39.01
N TRP A 472 -10.59 -32.45 37.76
CA TRP A 472 -10.72 -31.08 37.24
C TRP A 472 -11.90 -30.34 37.84
N ASP A 473 -13.02 -31.01 38.13
CA ASP A 473 -14.12 -30.46 38.95
C ASP A 473 -13.59 -29.95 40.29
N GLN A 474 -12.93 -30.80 41.07
CA GLN A 474 -12.38 -30.44 42.38
C GLN A 474 -11.27 -29.38 42.30
N ARG A 475 -10.52 -29.35 41.20
CA ARG A 475 -9.48 -28.34 40.96
C ARG A 475 -10.14 -26.99 40.65
N ILE A 476 -11.11 -26.93 39.75
CA ILE A 476 -11.84 -25.72 39.37
C ILE A 476 -12.70 -25.22 40.55
N ASP A 477 -13.40 -26.08 41.28
CA ASP A 477 -14.20 -25.68 42.44
C ASP A 477 -13.36 -25.03 43.55
N ARG A 478 -12.13 -25.54 43.80
CA ARG A 478 -11.16 -24.94 44.73
C ARG A 478 -10.61 -23.61 44.19
N TRP A 479 -10.21 -23.57 42.92
CA TRP A 479 -9.71 -22.35 42.27
C TRP A 479 -10.74 -21.22 42.28
N LEU A 480 -11.98 -21.52 41.91
CA LEU A 480 -13.07 -20.55 41.91
C LEU A 480 -13.45 -20.10 43.32
N ALA A 481 -13.23 -20.93 44.35
CA ALA A 481 -13.39 -20.50 45.75
C ALA A 481 -12.31 -19.46 46.16
N GLN A 482 -11.07 -19.63 45.71
CA GLN A 482 -9.98 -18.68 45.95
C GLN A 482 -10.19 -17.36 45.16
N VAL A 483 -10.64 -17.44 43.91
CA VAL A 483 -10.94 -16.26 43.08
C VAL A 483 -12.18 -15.49 43.60
N ALA A 484 -13.14 -16.16 44.24
CA ALA A 484 -14.36 -15.53 44.76
C ALA A 484 -14.15 -14.64 46.00
N THR A 485 -12.98 -14.69 46.65
CA THR A 485 -12.65 -13.78 47.76
C THR A 485 -12.06 -12.44 47.28
N VAL A 486 -11.76 -12.32 45.98
CA VAL A 486 -11.31 -11.07 45.35
C VAL A 486 -12.47 -10.08 45.29
N PRO A 487 -12.34 -8.85 45.86
CA PRO A 487 -13.40 -7.85 45.81
C PRO A 487 -13.93 -7.56 44.40
N ARG A 488 -15.20 -7.18 44.32
CA ARG A 488 -15.85 -6.77 43.07
C ARG A 488 -15.33 -5.42 42.58
#